data_AF-A0A929I521-F1
#
_entry.id   AF-A0A929I521-F1
#
_cell.length_a   1.000
_cell.length_b   1.000
_cell.length_c   1.000
_cell.angle_alpha   90.00
_cell.angle_beta   90.00
_cell.angle_gamma   90.00
#
_symmetry.space_group_name_H-M   'P 1'
#
loop_
_entity.id
_entity.type
_entity.pdbx_description
1 polymer ?
#
loop_
_entity_poly.entity_id
_entity_poly.type
_entity_poly.pdbx_seq_one_letter_code
_entity_poly.pdbx_strand_id
1 'polypeptide(L)'
;YLGTEGIFGIPLGVVATFVFHFVLFGIFISKTGLGQLFIDLAMALAGGTVGGPAKVSVVSSGFLGSISGSSIANTVTTGAFTIPLMKKVGYSPRFAGSVEAASSTGGQLMPPIMGAAAFIMAEFLGIPYIKIAACAIIPAFLHFFAVGTMVHFEALRKGLTGLPKDALPRVGAVLKERGLLLLPLLVIVYLLISGSSPFLAAFWGIIYSVAIGQIHRRTMPLLVPILLSIPSVLFWANPLDHSIFLILWIVVAVAGFFYVFKKTDRVSWLFGILAASVLAILLIFKIEPSLCAFWSTMAVIAIGVFYKDSRMKVVDILNTLEWGTKNALAIDAACACVGFIVGATTLTGLGLKFASAVIQLAHGVAFFVSHIDFMHLLTMDALALFFTLVFTAIACFVLGMGLPTTAQYIIASMIAAPALMQWGIPPLVSHMFVLFYAVLADVTPPVALAAYAASGISGADPFRTGFTAFGLASAGFCVPFVFVYSPIILWLPRLLDPNVPFNYLGFIMVFAAIVIGVIALGATIIGYFKDKSTTLERIATGIATLCLFLRIPYLNLIGLGILVCVYLIQRRRKGKVIEGESLLAEETG
;
A
#
# COMPACT_ATOMS: atom_id res chain seq x y z
N TYR A 1 -30.56 -14.36 15.12
CA TYR A 1 -30.56 -13.11 14.32
C TYR A 1 -29.57 -12.07 14.87
N LEU A 2 -29.38 -11.98 16.20
CA LEU A 2 -28.36 -11.15 16.87
C LEU A 2 -27.04 -11.92 17.19
N GLY A 3 -26.57 -12.80 16.29
CA GLY A 3 -25.26 -13.43 16.44
C GLY A 3 -24.18 -12.59 15.75
N THR A 4 -22.90 -12.78 16.10
CA THR A 4 -21.76 -12.22 15.32
C THR A 4 -21.66 -12.82 13.92
N GLU A 5 -22.37 -13.92 13.70
CA GLU A 5 -22.43 -14.73 12.49
C GLU A 5 -23.72 -14.44 11.71
N GLY A 6 -23.60 -14.02 10.44
CA GLY A 6 -24.73 -13.75 9.55
C GLY A 6 -24.65 -12.39 8.84
N ILE A 7 -25.75 -11.96 8.23
CA ILE A 7 -25.81 -10.75 7.38
C ILE A 7 -25.41 -9.46 8.12
N PHE A 8 -25.84 -9.32 9.39
CA PHE A 8 -25.48 -8.21 10.28
C PHE A 8 -24.25 -8.53 11.15
N GLY A 9 -23.43 -9.50 10.72
CA GLY A 9 -22.26 -9.96 11.46
C GLY A 9 -21.07 -9.01 11.39
N ILE A 10 -19.93 -9.47 11.93
CA ILE A 10 -18.68 -8.71 12.00
C ILE A 10 -18.27 -8.08 10.66
N PRO A 11 -18.36 -8.77 9.50
CA PRO A 11 -17.99 -8.18 8.21
C PRO A 11 -18.73 -6.87 7.89
N LEU A 12 -20.05 -6.86 8.03
CA LEU A 12 -20.86 -5.67 7.74
C LEU A 12 -20.64 -4.59 8.79
N GLY A 13 -20.53 -4.98 10.07
CA GLY A 13 -20.24 -4.05 11.17
C GLY A 13 -18.94 -3.29 10.97
N VAL A 14 -17.85 -3.98 10.61
CA VAL A 14 -16.54 -3.36 10.37
C VAL A 14 -16.59 -2.41 9.17
N VAL A 15 -17.31 -2.76 8.10
CA VAL A 15 -17.39 -1.88 6.93
C VAL A 15 -18.18 -0.61 7.25
N ALA A 16 -19.34 -0.75 7.90
CA ALA A 16 -20.20 0.38 8.27
C ALA A 16 -19.53 1.32 9.28
N THR A 17 -18.72 0.79 10.20
CA THR A 17 -18.07 1.58 11.26
C THR A 17 -16.72 2.16 10.84
N PHE A 18 -15.82 1.38 10.24
CA PHE A 18 -14.44 1.83 9.98
C PHE A 18 -14.17 2.08 8.50
N VAL A 19 -14.49 1.11 7.64
CA VAL A 19 -14.11 1.15 6.23
C VAL A 19 -14.79 2.31 5.51
N PHE A 20 -16.08 2.55 5.76
CA PHE A 20 -16.83 3.66 5.20
C PHE A 20 -16.13 5.00 5.40
N HIS A 21 -15.66 5.27 6.62
CA HIS A 21 -15.00 6.54 6.96
C HIS A 21 -13.66 6.70 6.23
N PHE A 22 -12.87 5.63 6.10
CA PHE A 22 -11.61 5.69 5.33
C PHE A 22 -11.82 5.79 3.83
N VAL A 23 -12.83 5.13 3.28
CA VAL A 23 -13.25 5.31 1.88
C VAL A 23 -13.63 6.77 1.67
N LEU A 24 -14.50 7.32 2.53
CA LEU A 24 -14.95 8.71 2.43
C LEU A 24 -13.78 9.70 2.55
N PHE A 25 -12.86 9.48 3.50
CA PHE A 25 -11.63 10.24 3.64
C PHE A 25 -10.79 10.23 2.35
N GLY A 26 -10.53 9.04 1.81
CA GLY A 26 -9.70 8.86 0.61
C GLY A 26 -10.26 9.61 -0.59
N ILE A 27 -11.58 9.71 -0.67
CA ILE A 27 -12.26 10.47 -1.72
C ILE A 27 -12.10 11.97 -1.50
N PHE A 28 -12.41 12.47 -0.29
CA PHE A 28 -12.29 13.89 0.01
C PHE A 28 -10.88 14.39 -0.25
N ILE A 29 -9.87 13.67 0.24
CA ILE A 29 -8.49 14.09 0.10
C ILE A 29 -7.99 13.98 -1.36
N SER A 30 -8.50 13.02 -2.13
CA SER A 30 -8.24 12.94 -3.58
C SER A 30 -8.80 14.16 -4.32
N LYS A 31 -10.00 14.64 -3.95
CA LYS A 31 -10.61 15.85 -4.51
C LYS A 31 -9.83 17.13 -4.17
N THR A 32 -9.12 17.19 -3.03
CA THR A 32 -8.30 18.35 -2.66
C THR A 32 -7.00 18.50 -3.48
N GLY A 33 -6.67 17.52 -4.33
CA GLY A 33 -5.47 17.52 -5.18
C GLY A 33 -4.27 16.80 -4.57
N LEU A 34 -4.46 15.97 -3.54
CA LEU A 34 -3.39 15.18 -2.94
C LEU A 34 -2.79 14.17 -3.93
N GLY A 35 -3.61 13.60 -4.82
CA GLY A 35 -3.11 12.71 -5.86
C GLY A 35 -2.05 13.37 -6.74
N GLN A 36 -2.25 14.64 -7.12
CA GLN A 36 -1.25 15.39 -7.88
C GLN A 36 0.02 15.62 -7.06
N LEU A 37 -0.08 15.93 -5.76
CA LEU A 37 1.09 16.06 -4.89
C LEU A 37 1.95 14.79 -4.93
N PHE A 38 1.33 13.61 -4.84
CA PHE A 38 2.07 12.34 -4.85
C PHE A 38 2.67 12.01 -6.21
N ILE A 39 1.98 12.33 -7.31
CA ILE A 39 2.52 12.19 -8.66
C ILE A 39 3.74 13.12 -8.82
N ASP A 40 3.63 14.38 -8.41
CA ASP A 40 4.73 15.35 -8.51
C ASP A 40 5.93 14.95 -7.64
N LEU A 41 5.67 14.43 -6.42
CA LEU A 41 6.71 13.92 -5.54
C LEU A 41 7.38 12.68 -6.14
N ALA A 42 6.61 11.73 -6.68
CA ALA A 42 7.13 10.56 -7.36
C ALA A 42 7.97 10.94 -8.59
N MET A 43 7.51 11.92 -9.38
CA MET A 43 8.26 12.51 -10.50
C MET A 43 9.60 13.09 -10.05
N ALA A 44 9.60 13.86 -8.96
CA ALA A 44 10.82 14.44 -8.41
C ALA A 44 11.81 13.37 -7.90
N LEU A 45 11.31 12.28 -7.32
CA LEU A 45 12.13 11.22 -6.74
C LEU A 45 12.67 10.23 -7.78
N ALA A 46 11.86 9.86 -8.77
CA ALA A 46 12.15 8.74 -9.67
C ALA A 46 12.22 9.12 -11.16
N GLY A 47 11.65 10.25 -11.57
CA GLY A 47 11.44 10.60 -12.99
C GLY A 47 12.73 10.73 -13.81
N GLY A 48 13.83 11.16 -13.18
CA GLY A 48 15.14 11.29 -13.84
C GLY A 48 15.95 10.00 -13.92
N THR A 49 15.51 8.93 -13.26
CA THR A 49 16.23 7.65 -13.26
C THR A 49 15.93 6.83 -14.52
N VAL A 50 16.77 5.83 -14.84
CA VAL A 50 16.52 4.88 -15.95
C VAL A 50 15.16 4.20 -15.74
N GLY A 51 14.27 4.32 -16.74
CA GLY A 51 12.88 3.89 -16.65
C GLY A 51 11.99 4.80 -15.80
N GLY A 52 12.37 6.07 -15.65
CA GLY A 52 11.79 7.02 -14.70
C GLY A 52 10.27 7.06 -14.66
N PRO A 53 9.55 7.30 -15.78
CA PRO A 53 8.09 7.30 -15.80
C PRO A 53 7.41 6.06 -15.21
N ALA A 54 8.00 4.88 -15.44
CA ALA A 54 7.44 3.64 -14.92
C ALA A 54 7.73 3.49 -13.42
N LYS A 55 8.89 3.95 -12.94
CA LYS A 55 9.15 4.03 -11.48
C LYS A 55 8.29 5.08 -10.79
N VAL A 56 7.93 6.16 -11.49
CA VAL A 56 6.95 7.15 -11.01
C VAL A 56 5.60 6.48 -10.80
N SER A 57 5.15 5.62 -11.72
CA SER A 57 3.95 4.79 -11.49
C SER A 57 4.09 3.96 -10.21
N VAL A 58 5.17 3.19 -10.05
CA VAL A 58 5.40 2.37 -8.85
C VAL A 58 5.29 3.19 -7.56
N VAL A 59 5.99 4.34 -7.48
CA VAL A 59 6.04 5.17 -6.26
C VAL A 59 4.71 5.90 -6.02
N SER A 60 4.14 6.52 -7.06
CA SER A 60 2.88 7.27 -6.94
C SER A 60 1.70 6.35 -6.59
N SER A 61 1.62 5.17 -7.19
CA SER A 61 0.59 4.17 -6.85
C SER A 61 0.80 3.59 -5.45
N GLY A 62 2.02 3.56 -4.92
CA GLY A 62 2.27 3.27 -3.51
C GLY A 62 1.64 4.31 -2.57
N PHE A 63 1.85 5.61 -2.85
CA PHE A 63 1.28 6.69 -2.04
C PHE A 63 -0.24 6.86 -2.19
N LEU A 64 -0.77 6.79 -3.41
CA LEU A 64 -2.21 6.87 -3.67
C LEU A 64 -2.93 5.60 -3.19
N GLY A 65 -2.30 4.45 -3.34
CA GLY A 65 -2.81 3.17 -2.89
C GLY A 65 -2.91 3.06 -1.38
N SER A 66 -1.94 3.61 -0.65
CA SER A 66 -1.93 3.59 0.81
C SER A 66 -3.04 4.39 1.48
N ILE A 67 -3.76 5.20 0.69
CA ILE A 67 -4.91 6.00 1.13
C ILE A 67 -6.22 5.47 0.56
N SER A 68 -6.25 5.16 -0.74
CA SER A 68 -7.48 4.71 -1.41
C SER A 68 -7.85 3.28 -1.05
N GLY A 69 -6.87 2.44 -0.70
CA GLY A 69 -7.09 1.04 -0.35
C GLY A 69 -7.76 0.22 -1.46
N SER A 70 -7.74 0.69 -2.72
CA SER A 70 -8.44 0.08 -3.86
C SER A 70 -7.53 0.04 -5.08
N SER A 71 -7.27 -1.16 -5.59
CA SER A 71 -6.44 -1.38 -6.79
C SER A 71 -7.01 -0.70 -8.04
N ILE A 72 -8.33 -0.76 -8.23
CA ILE A 72 -9.03 -0.21 -9.39
C ILE A 72 -9.06 1.32 -9.32
N ALA A 73 -9.45 1.89 -8.17
CA ALA A 73 -9.48 3.34 -8.01
C ALA A 73 -8.08 3.95 -8.18
N ASN A 74 -7.06 3.29 -7.62
CA ASN A 74 -5.67 3.68 -7.81
C ASN A 74 -5.30 3.64 -9.30
N THR A 75 -5.52 2.50 -9.97
CA THR A 75 -5.21 2.34 -11.41
C THR A 75 -5.86 3.42 -12.28
N VAL A 76 -7.12 3.78 -12.00
CA VAL A 76 -7.83 4.81 -12.77
C VAL A 76 -7.26 6.21 -12.50
N THR A 77 -6.87 6.48 -11.25
CA THR A 77 -6.38 7.82 -10.85
C THR A 77 -4.92 8.06 -11.22
N THR A 78 -3.99 7.19 -10.84
CA THR A 78 -2.58 7.28 -11.23
C THR A 78 -2.40 6.98 -12.71
N GLY A 79 -3.04 5.92 -13.22
CA GLY A 79 -2.90 5.44 -14.58
C GLY A 79 -3.27 6.45 -15.65
N ALA A 80 -4.24 7.33 -15.36
CA ALA A 80 -4.61 8.43 -16.26
C ALA A 80 -3.42 9.36 -16.60
N PHE A 81 -2.43 9.46 -15.71
CA PHE A 81 -1.24 10.29 -15.89
C PHE A 81 0.00 9.45 -16.23
N THR A 82 0.21 8.35 -15.53
CA THR A 82 1.44 7.56 -15.62
C THR A 82 1.51 6.72 -16.89
N ILE A 83 0.39 6.15 -17.35
CA ILE A 83 0.35 5.31 -18.57
C ILE A 83 0.70 6.13 -19.82
N PRO A 84 0.08 7.31 -20.08
CA PRO A 84 0.49 8.15 -21.19
C PRO A 84 1.96 8.58 -21.11
N LEU A 85 2.47 8.88 -19.91
CA LEU A 85 3.86 9.28 -19.69
C LEU A 85 4.83 8.13 -20.03
N MET A 86 4.54 6.91 -19.58
CA MET A 86 5.31 5.71 -19.92
C MET A 86 5.34 5.47 -21.44
N LYS A 87 4.19 5.61 -22.10
CA LYS A 87 4.09 5.46 -23.57
C LYS A 87 4.93 6.48 -24.32
N LYS A 88 4.94 7.76 -23.88
CA LYS A 88 5.74 8.83 -24.49
C LYS A 88 7.25 8.56 -24.45
N VAL A 89 7.73 7.85 -23.43
CA VAL A 89 9.15 7.49 -23.28
C VAL A 89 9.51 6.17 -23.99
N GLY A 90 8.53 5.46 -24.57
CA GLY A 90 8.77 4.28 -25.41
C GLY A 90 8.38 2.94 -24.79
N TYR A 91 7.71 2.92 -23.64
CA TYR A 91 7.09 1.69 -23.14
C TYR A 91 5.92 1.27 -24.03
N SER A 92 5.74 -0.04 -24.22
CA SER A 92 4.58 -0.55 -24.96
C SER A 92 3.30 -0.31 -24.15
N PRO A 93 2.15 -0.11 -24.81
CA PRO A 93 0.85 0.05 -24.13
C PRO A 93 0.58 -1.06 -23.11
N ARG A 94 0.82 -2.31 -23.50
CA ARG A 94 0.68 -3.49 -22.65
C ARG A 94 1.54 -3.38 -21.39
N PHE A 95 2.84 -3.08 -21.54
CA PHE A 95 3.74 -3.02 -20.38
C PHE A 95 3.40 -1.84 -19.46
N ALA A 96 3.08 -0.68 -20.03
CA ALA A 96 2.66 0.49 -19.27
C ALA A 96 1.40 0.20 -18.42
N GLY A 97 0.36 -0.41 -19.02
CA GLY A 97 -0.83 -0.83 -18.28
C GLY A 97 -0.53 -1.91 -17.24
N SER A 98 0.41 -2.82 -17.52
CA SER A 98 0.78 -3.90 -16.60
C SER A 98 1.53 -3.40 -15.36
N VAL A 99 2.46 -2.45 -15.54
CA VAL A 99 3.18 -1.81 -14.44
C VAL A 99 2.21 -1.06 -13.54
N GLU A 100 1.29 -0.31 -14.13
CA GLU A 100 0.29 0.43 -13.37
C GLU A 100 -0.62 -0.52 -12.57
N ALA A 101 -1.15 -1.57 -13.20
CA ALA A 101 -1.99 -2.56 -12.54
C ALA A 101 -1.27 -3.27 -11.38
N ALA A 102 -0.02 -3.72 -11.59
CA ALA A 102 0.77 -4.40 -10.57
C ALA A 102 1.15 -3.48 -9.39
N SER A 103 1.50 -2.23 -9.68
CA SER A 103 1.82 -1.21 -8.67
C SER A 103 0.57 -0.82 -7.87
N SER A 104 -0.54 -0.60 -8.56
CA SER A 104 -1.81 -0.21 -7.94
C SER A 104 -2.38 -1.27 -7.02
N THR A 105 -2.24 -2.55 -7.39
CA THR A 105 -2.65 -3.69 -6.57
C THR A 105 -1.88 -3.73 -5.25
N GLY A 106 -0.56 -3.52 -5.28
CA GLY A 106 0.28 -3.46 -4.08
C GLY A 106 -0.10 -2.32 -3.12
N GLY A 107 -0.79 -1.30 -3.61
CA GLY A 107 -1.25 -0.16 -2.83
C GLY A 107 -2.13 -0.54 -1.63
N GLN A 108 -2.93 -1.60 -1.77
CA GLN A 108 -3.79 -2.11 -0.70
C GLN A 108 -3.01 -2.68 0.49
N LEU A 109 -1.73 -3.03 0.30
CA LEU A 109 -0.85 -3.54 1.35
C LEU A 109 -0.07 -2.41 2.03
N MET A 110 0.02 -1.24 1.42
CA MET A 110 0.91 -0.16 1.87
C MET A 110 0.26 0.64 3.02
N PRO A 111 0.91 0.75 4.19
CA PRO A 111 0.51 1.67 5.25
C PRO A 111 0.57 3.14 4.78
N PRO A 112 -0.22 4.05 5.38
CA PRO A 112 -0.80 3.94 6.71
C PRO A 112 -2.28 3.56 6.79
N ILE A 113 -3.06 3.63 5.71
CA ILE A 113 -4.51 3.29 5.74
C ILE A 113 -4.76 1.89 5.19
N MET A 114 -3.95 1.46 4.20
CA MET A 114 -4.05 0.14 3.59
C MET A 114 -5.45 -0.11 2.99
N GLY A 115 -5.71 -1.33 2.52
CA GLY A 115 -7.04 -1.79 2.13
C GLY A 115 -7.94 -2.05 3.35
N ALA A 116 -9.25 -1.95 3.13
CA ALA A 116 -10.30 -2.20 4.11
C ALA A 116 -10.16 -3.53 4.89
N ALA A 117 -9.62 -4.55 4.24
CA ALA A 117 -9.37 -5.87 4.81
C ALA A 117 -8.43 -5.84 6.05
N ALA A 118 -7.51 -4.88 6.14
CA ALA A 118 -6.62 -4.74 7.29
C ALA A 118 -7.38 -4.35 8.57
N PHE A 119 -8.45 -3.55 8.47
CA PHE A 119 -9.31 -3.22 9.61
C PHE A 119 -10.14 -4.43 10.06
N ILE A 120 -10.64 -5.23 9.12
CA ILE A 120 -11.33 -6.49 9.43
C ILE A 120 -10.37 -7.46 10.13
N MET A 121 -9.12 -7.53 9.68
CA MET A 121 -8.09 -8.33 10.35
C MET A 121 -7.85 -7.88 11.78
N ALA A 122 -7.81 -6.57 12.05
CA ALA A 122 -7.66 -6.03 13.39
C ALA A 122 -8.78 -6.52 14.31
N GLU A 123 -10.02 -6.49 13.80
CA GLU A 123 -11.20 -6.95 14.53
C GLU A 123 -11.18 -8.47 14.76
N PHE A 124 -10.93 -9.28 13.72
CA PHE A 124 -10.90 -10.74 13.83
C PHE A 124 -9.82 -11.25 14.80
N LEU A 125 -8.67 -10.59 14.82
CA LEU A 125 -7.56 -10.99 15.67
C LEU A 125 -7.59 -10.32 17.05
N GLY A 126 -8.43 -9.30 17.26
CA GLY A 126 -8.44 -8.50 18.48
C GLY A 126 -7.12 -7.76 18.74
N ILE A 127 -6.37 -7.43 17.68
CA ILE A 127 -5.08 -6.72 17.79
C ILE A 127 -5.20 -5.29 17.24
N PRO A 128 -4.50 -4.31 17.84
CA PRO A 128 -4.52 -2.93 17.32
C PRO A 128 -4.09 -2.86 15.86
N TYR A 129 -4.84 -2.11 15.04
CA TYR A 129 -4.57 -1.90 13.61
C TYR A 129 -3.12 -1.49 13.33
N ILE A 130 -2.54 -0.63 14.17
CA ILE A 130 -1.16 -0.16 13.98
C ILE A 130 -0.13 -1.30 13.99
N LYS A 131 -0.39 -2.41 14.71
CA LYS A 131 0.47 -3.59 14.67
C LYS A 131 0.38 -4.28 13.30
N ILE A 132 -0.83 -4.41 12.74
CA ILE A 132 -1.02 -4.96 11.39
C ILE A 132 -0.33 -4.07 10.35
N ALA A 133 -0.53 -2.76 10.44
CA ALA A 133 0.13 -1.80 9.57
C ALA A 133 1.66 -1.91 9.66
N ALA A 134 2.23 -2.03 10.86
CA ALA A 134 3.66 -2.21 11.06
C ALA A 134 4.19 -3.52 10.43
N CYS A 135 3.45 -4.63 10.55
CA CYS A 135 3.76 -5.90 9.88
C CYS A 135 3.80 -5.76 8.36
N ALA A 136 2.92 -4.93 7.78
CA ALA A 136 2.79 -4.77 6.34
C ALA A 136 3.88 -3.89 5.70
N ILE A 137 4.59 -3.05 6.46
CA ILE A 137 5.61 -2.11 5.93
C ILE A 137 6.65 -2.82 5.06
N ILE A 138 7.30 -3.85 5.60
CA ILE A 138 8.40 -4.52 4.88
C ILE A 138 7.87 -5.33 3.69
N PRO A 139 6.84 -6.18 3.84
CA PRO A 139 6.23 -6.87 2.71
C PRO A 139 5.74 -5.94 1.59
N ALA A 140 5.08 -4.83 1.94
CA ALA A 140 4.63 -3.85 0.95
C ALA A 140 5.82 -3.20 0.24
N PHE A 141 6.85 -2.78 0.99
CA PHE A 141 8.08 -2.25 0.40
C PHE A 141 8.73 -3.24 -0.57
N LEU A 142 8.81 -4.53 -0.20
CA LEU A 142 9.39 -5.57 -1.06
C LEU A 142 8.59 -5.76 -2.35
N HIS A 143 7.25 -5.67 -2.30
CA HIS A 143 6.41 -5.69 -3.51
C HIS A 143 6.73 -4.52 -4.44
N PHE A 144 6.72 -3.29 -3.95
CA PHE A 144 7.03 -2.10 -4.77
C PHE A 144 8.48 -2.10 -5.26
N PHE A 145 9.42 -2.53 -4.42
CA PHE A 145 10.83 -2.67 -4.79
C PHE A 145 11.01 -3.71 -5.90
N ALA A 146 10.27 -4.82 -5.86
CA ALA A 146 10.28 -5.83 -6.91
C ALA A 146 9.76 -5.28 -8.25
N VAL A 147 8.58 -4.66 -8.23
CA VAL A 147 8.00 -4.06 -9.44
C VAL A 147 8.93 -2.99 -10.00
N GLY A 148 9.49 -2.13 -9.13
CA GLY A 148 10.46 -1.10 -9.51
C GLY A 148 11.76 -1.66 -10.11
N THR A 149 12.24 -2.80 -9.58
CA THR A 149 13.42 -3.50 -10.10
C THR A 149 13.13 -4.12 -11.47
N MET A 150 11.97 -4.76 -11.65
CA MET A 150 11.55 -5.31 -12.95
C MET A 150 11.38 -4.21 -14.00
N VAL A 151 10.78 -3.08 -13.63
CA VAL A 151 10.68 -1.89 -14.47
C VAL A 151 12.08 -1.38 -14.86
N HIS A 152 13.02 -1.36 -13.92
CA HIS A 152 14.38 -0.93 -14.18
C HIS A 152 15.11 -1.86 -15.15
N PHE A 153 14.98 -3.17 -15.00
CA PHE A 153 15.56 -4.14 -15.93
C PHE A 153 14.93 -4.07 -17.32
N GLU A 154 13.61 -3.87 -17.41
CA GLU A 154 12.95 -3.68 -18.71
C GLU A 154 13.43 -2.40 -19.40
N ALA A 155 13.62 -1.32 -18.64
CA ALA A 155 14.16 -0.06 -19.17
C ALA A 155 15.57 -0.25 -19.73
N LEU A 156 16.46 -0.93 -18.99
CA LEU A 156 17.81 -1.23 -19.43
C LEU A 156 17.82 -2.15 -20.67
N ARG A 157 16.94 -3.15 -20.70
CA ARG A 157 16.78 -4.07 -21.84
C ARG A 157 16.39 -3.33 -23.13
N LYS A 158 15.60 -2.26 -23.00
CA LYS A 158 15.13 -1.42 -24.12
C LYS A 158 15.97 -0.17 -24.38
N GLY A 159 16.99 0.10 -23.57
CA GLY A 159 17.80 1.32 -23.68
C GLY A 159 17.05 2.61 -23.34
N LEU A 160 15.99 2.54 -22.51
CA LEU A 160 15.19 3.70 -22.14
C LEU A 160 15.91 4.57 -21.10
N THR A 161 15.90 5.88 -21.30
CA THR A 161 16.47 6.87 -20.38
C THR A 161 15.41 7.53 -19.49
N GLY A 162 15.86 8.24 -18.47
CA GLY A 162 14.99 9.05 -17.61
C GLY A 162 14.62 10.39 -18.25
N LEU A 163 13.69 11.11 -17.63
CA LEU A 163 13.31 12.45 -18.07
C LEU A 163 14.44 13.46 -17.78
N PRO A 164 14.60 14.50 -18.62
CA PRO A 164 15.58 15.55 -18.39
C PRO A 164 15.28 16.29 -17.08
N LYS A 165 16.32 16.65 -16.33
CA LYS A 165 16.21 17.26 -14.98
C LYS A 165 15.39 18.55 -14.98
N ASP A 166 15.41 19.30 -16.07
CA ASP A 166 14.69 20.57 -16.20
C ASP A 166 13.17 20.40 -16.31
N ALA A 167 12.70 19.23 -16.74
CA ALA A 167 11.29 18.89 -16.80
C ALA A 167 10.75 18.33 -15.47
N LEU A 168 11.62 18.14 -14.46
CA LEU A 168 11.23 17.54 -13.19
C LEU A 168 10.89 18.60 -12.15
N PRO A 169 9.79 18.43 -11.39
CA PRO A 169 9.48 19.31 -10.28
C PRO A 169 10.51 19.14 -9.16
N ARG A 170 10.76 20.21 -8.39
CA ARG A 170 11.65 20.17 -7.23
C ARG A 170 10.86 19.78 -5.98
N VAL A 171 11.32 18.77 -5.23
CA VAL A 171 10.67 18.28 -3.99
C VAL A 171 10.31 19.43 -3.03
N GLY A 172 11.26 20.33 -2.76
CA GLY A 172 11.03 21.46 -1.85
C GLY A 172 9.96 22.45 -2.36
N ALA A 173 9.84 22.65 -3.68
CA ALA A 173 8.80 23.50 -4.25
C ALA A 173 7.42 22.83 -4.15
N VAL A 174 7.35 21.53 -4.46
CA VAL A 174 6.13 20.72 -4.38
C VAL A 174 5.60 20.68 -2.94
N LEU A 175 6.46 20.41 -1.95
CA LEU A 175 6.09 20.40 -0.53
C LEU A 175 5.68 21.79 -0.02
N LYS A 176 6.32 22.85 -0.49
CA LYS A 176 5.95 24.22 -0.12
C LYS A 176 4.59 24.63 -0.67
N GLU A 177 4.23 24.16 -1.87
CA GLU A 177 2.97 24.53 -2.52
C GLU A 177 1.79 23.65 -2.08
N ARG A 178 2.01 22.34 -1.94
CA ARG A 178 0.95 21.35 -1.74
C ARG A 178 1.12 20.49 -0.48
N GLY A 179 2.23 20.65 0.26
CA GLY A 179 2.53 19.82 1.44
C GLY A 179 1.51 19.95 2.57
N LEU A 180 0.73 21.04 2.61
CA LEU A 180 -0.39 21.18 3.54
C LEU A 180 -1.44 20.07 3.40
N LEU A 181 -1.60 19.51 2.20
CA LEU A 181 -2.53 18.41 1.93
C LEU A 181 -2.13 17.11 2.64
N LEU A 182 -0.90 16.98 3.13
CA LEU A 182 -0.45 15.82 3.93
C LEU A 182 -0.94 15.89 5.37
N LEU A 183 -1.38 17.05 5.85
CA LEU A 183 -1.73 17.25 7.24
C LEU A 183 -2.84 16.30 7.76
N PRO A 184 -3.96 16.07 7.04
CA PRO A 184 -4.97 15.11 7.49
C PRO A 184 -4.43 13.68 7.60
N LEU A 185 -3.52 13.29 6.70
CA LEU A 185 -2.86 11.99 6.74
C LEU A 185 -1.96 11.88 7.96
N LEU A 186 -1.19 12.92 8.28
CA LEU A 186 -0.34 12.96 9.48
C LEU A 186 -1.17 12.87 10.77
N VAL A 187 -2.33 13.54 10.82
CA VAL A 187 -3.28 13.44 11.94
C VAL A 187 -3.80 12.01 12.09
N ILE A 188 -4.24 11.37 11.00
CA ILE A 188 -4.67 9.96 11.01
C ILE A 188 -3.56 9.05 11.55
N VAL A 189 -2.35 9.16 10.99
CA VAL A 189 -1.20 8.34 11.40
C VAL A 189 -0.90 8.50 12.88
N TYR A 190 -0.85 9.75 13.36
CA TYR A 190 -0.61 10.03 14.77
C TYR A 190 -1.68 9.41 15.67
N LEU A 191 -2.97 9.62 15.34
CA LEU A 191 -4.07 9.09 16.14
C LEU A 191 -4.07 7.55 16.20
N LEU A 192 -3.71 6.89 15.10
CA LEU A 192 -3.57 5.43 15.07
C LEU A 192 -2.38 4.95 15.91
N ILE A 193 -1.26 5.66 15.87
CA ILE A 193 -0.07 5.34 16.69
C ILE A 193 -0.34 5.59 18.18
N SER A 194 -1.12 6.62 18.51
CA SER A 194 -1.50 6.93 19.89
C SER A 194 -2.53 5.96 20.46
N GLY A 195 -2.99 4.96 19.69
CA GLY A 195 -3.95 3.95 20.11
C GLY A 195 -5.42 4.36 19.97
N SER A 196 -5.70 5.46 19.26
CA SER A 196 -7.09 5.87 18.98
C SER A 196 -7.77 4.87 18.04
N SER A 197 -9.10 4.80 18.11
CA SER A 197 -9.86 3.92 17.22
C SER A 197 -9.71 4.35 15.74
N PRO A 198 -9.72 3.40 14.79
CA PRO A 198 -9.68 3.73 13.36
C PRO A 198 -10.81 4.66 12.93
N PHE A 199 -12.02 4.47 13.48
CA PHE A 199 -13.17 5.37 13.28
C PHE A 199 -12.81 6.82 13.56
N LEU A 200 -12.27 7.08 14.75
CA LEU A 200 -11.98 8.44 15.19
C LEU A 200 -10.85 9.06 14.36
N ALA A 201 -9.82 8.29 14.01
CA ALA A 201 -8.75 8.75 13.15
C ALA A 201 -9.30 9.19 11.78
N ALA A 202 -10.15 8.38 11.16
CA ALA A 202 -10.79 8.70 9.89
C ALA A 202 -11.73 9.90 10.00
N PHE A 203 -12.51 10.02 11.08
CA PHE A 203 -13.38 11.17 11.34
C PHE A 203 -12.59 12.49 11.31
N TRP A 204 -11.52 12.59 12.11
CA TRP A 204 -10.67 13.79 12.11
C TRP A 204 -9.96 14.00 10.77
N GLY A 205 -9.54 12.92 10.10
CA GLY A 205 -9.00 12.98 8.75
C GLY A 205 -9.95 13.63 7.75
N ILE A 206 -11.24 13.24 7.76
CA ILE A 206 -12.27 13.83 6.89
C ILE A 206 -12.45 15.31 7.23
N ILE A 207 -12.66 15.64 8.51
CA ILE A 207 -12.89 17.02 8.94
C ILE A 207 -11.73 17.94 8.54
N TYR A 208 -10.48 17.53 8.79
CA TYR A 208 -9.30 18.29 8.39
C TYR A 208 -9.09 18.34 6.88
N SER A 209 -9.42 17.27 6.15
CA SER A 209 -9.37 17.26 4.68
C SER A 209 -10.31 18.29 4.08
N VAL A 210 -11.56 18.34 4.54
CA VAL A 210 -12.55 19.32 4.08
C VAL A 210 -12.13 20.75 4.48
N ALA A 211 -11.64 20.94 5.71
CA ALA A 211 -11.18 22.24 6.19
C ALA A 211 -9.98 22.77 5.39
N ILE A 212 -8.99 21.92 5.10
CA ILE A 212 -7.84 22.27 4.25
C ILE A 212 -8.28 22.50 2.80
N GLY A 213 -9.30 21.79 2.33
CA GLY A 213 -9.96 22.05 1.05
C GLY A 213 -10.48 23.47 0.92
N GLN A 214 -10.77 24.17 2.02
CA GLN A 214 -11.20 25.58 1.99
C GLN A 214 -10.03 26.58 1.86
N ILE A 215 -8.78 26.14 1.99
CA ILE A 215 -7.61 27.02 2.02
C ILE A 215 -7.14 27.37 0.60
N HIS A 216 -7.14 28.66 0.30
CA HIS A 216 -6.64 29.28 -0.92
C HIS A 216 -5.71 30.45 -0.56
N ARG A 217 -4.98 31.01 -1.54
CA ARG A 217 -4.09 32.18 -1.33
C ARG A 217 -4.79 33.34 -0.61
N ARG A 218 -6.10 33.53 -0.81
CA ARG A 218 -6.93 34.56 -0.17
C ARG A 218 -7.62 34.13 1.12
N THR A 219 -7.76 32.83 1.39
CA THR A 219 -8.35 32.30 2.63
C THR A 219 -7.30 31.70 3.56
N MET A 220 -6.02 32.01 3.32
CA MET A 220 -4.90 31.65 4.20
C MET A 220 -5.12 31.94 5.69
N PRO A 221 -5.87 32.99 6.12
CA PRO A 221 -6.14 33.20 7.54
C PRO A 221 -6.88 32.05 8.22
N LEU A 222 -7.72 31.32 7.48
CA LEU A 222 -8.45 30.15 7.98
C LEU A 222 -7.52 28.97 8.30
N LEU A 223 -6.26 29.01 7.85
CA LEU A 223 -5.28 27.99 8.20
C LEU A 223 -4.87 28.07 9.68
N VAL A 224 -4.80 29.27 10.24
CA VAL A 224 -4.38 29.48 11.64
C VAL A 224 -5.28 28.73 12.63
N PRO A 225 -6.62 28.87 12.60
CA PRO A 225 -7.50 28.12 13.50
C PRO A 225 -7.44 26.60 13.30
N ILE A 226 -7.23 26.12 12.06
CA ILE A 226 -7.00 24.69 11.80
C ILE A 226 -5.72 24.22 12.50
N LEU A 227 -4.62 24.97 12.39
CA LEU A 227 -3.35 24.59 13.04
C LEU A 227 -3.45 24.64 14.57
N LEU A 228 -4.20 25.61 15.11
CA LEU A 228 -4.42 25.75 16.55
C LEU A 228 -5.32 24.65 17.13
N SER A 229 -6.20 24.03 16.33
CA SER A 229 -7.06 22.94 16.79
C SER A 229 -6.35 21.58 16.84
N ILE A 230 -5.25 21.40 16.08
CA ILE A 230 -4.54 20.12 15.99
C ILE A 230 -4.06 19.62 17.35
N PRO A 231 -3.37 20.41 18.20
CA PRO A 231 -2.93 19.94 19.52
C PRO A 231 -4.08 19.41 20.39
N SER A 232 -5.25 20.07 20.34
CA SER A 232 -6.45 19.65 21.08
C SER A 232 -6.97 18.28 20.62
N VAL A 233 -6.77 17.94 19.34
CA VAL A 233 -7.14 16.63 18.78
C VAL A 233 -6.08 15.56 19.05
N LEU A 234 -4.81 15.90 18.89
CA LEU A 234 -3.72 14.92 19.03
C LEU A 234 -3.49 14.52 20.49
N PHE A 235 -3.47 15.51 21.40
CA PHE A 235 -3.11 15.26 22.80
C PHE A 235 -4.32 15.06 23.71
N TRP A 236 -5.54 15.25 23.20
CA TRP A 236 -6.78 15.21 24.00
C TRP A 236 -6.75 16.16 25.21
N ALA A 237 -5.88 17.16 25.16
CA ALA A 237 -5.59 18.06 26.25
C ALA A 237 -5.96 19.48 25.86
N ASN A 238 -6.40 20.25 26.85
CA ASN A 238 -6.59 21.67 26.67
C ASN A 238 -5.20 22.33 26.61
N PRO A 239 -4.81 22.97 25.49
CA PRO A 239 -3.52 23.62 25.39
C PRO A 239 -3.33 24.72 26.44
N LEU A 240 -4.42 25.27 26.99
CA LEU A 240 -4.39 26.34 27.98
C LEU A 240 -3.99 25.87 29.38
N ASP A 241 -4.14 24.58 29.71
CA ASP A 241 -3.92 24.06 31.07
C ASP A 241 -2.43 23.81 31.37
N HIS A 242 -1.57 23.71 30.35
CA HIS A 242 -0.15 23.41 30.50
C HIS A 242 0.72 24.57 30.02
N SER A 243 1.64 25.05 30.87
CA SER A 243 2.45 26.24 30.59
C SER A 243 3.23 26.17 29.27
N ILE A 244 3.78 25.01 28.91
CA ILE A 244 4.52 24.82 27.65
C ILE A 244 3.58 24.83 26.44
N PHE A 245 2.46 24.10 26.51
CA PHE A 245 1.49 24.05 25.42
C PHE A 245 0.81 25.40 25.21
N LEU A 246 0.55 26.16 26.28
CA LEU A 246 -0.01 27.51 26.21
C LEU A 246 0.94 28.46 25.48
N ILE A 247 2.23 28.47 25.84
CA ILE A 247 3.23 29.32 25.17
C ILE A 247 3.31 28.96 23.69
N LEU A 248 3.40 27.67 23.35
CA LEU A 248 3.45 27.21 21.97
C LEU A 248 2.18 27.62 21.20
N TRP A 249 1.00 27.45 21.81
CA TRP A 249 -0.28 27.77 21.20
C TRP A 249 -0.42 29.27 20.92
N ILE A 250 -0.03 30.13 21.87
CA ILE A 250 0.01 31.60 21.69
C ILE A 250 1.02 31.99 20.61
N VAL A 251 2.23 31.40 20.61
CA VAL A 251 3.26 31.69 19.61
C VAL A 251 2.76 31.33 18.21
N VAL A 252 2.14 30.16 18.03
CA VAL A 252 1.56 29.74 16.75
C VAL A 252 0.43 30.68 16.32
N ALA A 253 -0.44 31.10 17.25
CA ALA A 253 -1.53 32.03 16.96
C ALA A 253 -0.99 33.40 16.50
N VAL A 254 -0.10 34.01 17.28
CA VAL A 254 0.45 35.35 17.02
C VAL A 254 1.30 35.33 15.75
N ALA A 255 2.23 34.38 15.61
CA ALA A 255 3.08 34.28 14.43
C ALA A 255 2.26 33.96 13.17
N GLY A 256 1.27 33.08 13.28
CA GLY A 256 0.36 32.72 12.20
C GLY A 256 -0.44 33.92 11.70
N PHE A 257 -1.14 34.62 12.60
CA PHE A 257 -1.92 35.79 12.22
C PHE A 257 -1.06 36.94 11.72
N PHE A 258 0.13 37.16 12.27
CA PHE A 258 1.06 38.19 11.79
C PHE A 258 1.59 37.88 10.39
N TYR A 259 1.97 36.62 10.13
CA TYR A 259 2.46 36.19 8.82
C TYR A 259 1.40 36.36 7.74
N VAL A 260 0.15 36.02 8.07
CA VAL A 260 -0.97 36.08 7.12
C VAL A 260 -1.51 37.50 6.95
N PHE A 261 -1.42 38.36 7.97
CA PHE A 261 -1.86 39.76 7.92
C PHE A 261 -1.24 40.53 6.75
N LYS A 262 0.03 40.30 6.46
CA LYS A 262 0.74 40.99 5.35
C LYS A 262 0.38 40.47 3.96
N LYS A 263 -0.26 39.29 3.86
CA LYS A 263 -0.47 38.58 2.58
C LYS A 263 -1.92 38.57 2.10
N THR A 264 -2.86 39.04 2.92
CA THR A 264 -4.28 38.82 2.71
C THR A 264 -5.10 40.06 3.02
N ASP A 265 -6.32 40.12 2.51
CA ASP A 265 -7.25 41.22 2.78
C ASP A 265 -7.75 41.20 4.24
N ARG A 266 -8.22 42.36 4.71
CA ARG A 266 -8.64 42.51 6.11
C ARG A 266 -9.88 41.68 6.45
N VAL A 267 -10.76 41.41 5.48
CA VAL A 267 -12.02 40.71 5.69
C VAL A 267 -11.76 39.22 5.92
N SER A 268 -10.96 38.58 5.06
CA SER A 268 -10.53 37.19 5.27
C SER A 268 -9.75 37.01 6.58
N TRP A 269 -8.93 38.00 6.95
CA TRP A 269 -8.20 37.99 8.22
C TRP A 269 -9.13 38.02 9.44
N LEU A 270 -10.18 38.86 9.41
CA LEU A 270 -11.21 38.91 10.46
C LEU A 270 -11.94 37.57 10.61
N PHE A 271 -12.26 36.89 9.50
CA PHE A 271 -12.87 35.56 9.56
C PHE A 271 -11.94 34.50 10.18
N GLY A 272 -10.64 34.55 9.89
CA GLY A 272 -9.65 33.69 10.53
C GLY A 272 -9.61 33.89 12.05
N ILE A 273 -9.62 35.16 12.48
CA ILE A 273 -9.68 35.49 13.92
C ILE A 273 -10.97 34.99 14.53
N LEU A 274 -12.13 35.23 13.89
CA LEU A 274 -13.42 34.78 14.39
C LEU A 274 -13.42 33.28 14.70
N ALA A 275 -12.96 32.45 13.76
CA ALA A 275 -12.85 31.02 13.96
C ALA A 275 -11.84 30.64 15.07
N ALA A 276 -10.70 31.32 15.15
CA ALA A 276 -9.73 31.09 16.23
C ALA A 276 -10.25 31.54 17.61
N SER A 277 -11.06 32.60 17.67
CA SER A 277 -11.72 33.03 18.91
C SER A 277 -12.81 32.06 19.35
N VAL A 278 -13.54 31.42 18.42
CA VAL A 278 -14.44 30.31 18.78
C VAL A 278 -13.67 29.21 19.49
N LEU A 279 -12.52 28.78 18.95
CA LEU A 279 -11.66 27.80 19.60
C LEU A 279 -11.21 28.26 20.99
N ALA A 280 -10.66 29.48 21.09
CA ALA A 280 -10.13 30.02 22.34
C ALA A 280 -11.20 30.13 23.43
N ILE A 281 -12.39 30.65 23.07
CA ILE A 281 -13.52 30.82 23.99
C ILE A 281 -13.96 29.46 24.53
N LEU A 282 -14.17 28.47 23.66
CA LEU A 282 -14.59 27.14 24.08
C LEU A 282 -13.56 26.46 25.01
N LEU A 283 -12.26 26.64 24.73
CA LEU A 283 -11.18 26.14 25.58
C LEU A 283 -11.13 26.85 26.95
N ILE A 284 -11.42 28.16 27.01
CA ILE A 284 -11.51 28.92 28.27
C ILE A 284 -12.69 28.43 29.12
N PHE A 285 -13.82 28.10 28.48
CA PHE A 285 -14.97 27.49 29.14
C PHE A 285 -14.77 26.03 29.57
N LYS A 286 -13.55 25.48 29.39
CA LYS A 286 -13.19 24.10 29.75
C LYS A 286 -14.11 23.04 29.15
N ILE A 287 -14.63 23.31 27.94
CA ILE A 287 -15.31 22.30 27.14
C ILE A 287 -14.27 21.27 26.68
N GLU A 288 -14.71 20.04 26.41
CA GLU A 288 -13.83 18.97 25.93
C GLU A 288 -12.99 19.45 24.72
N PRO A 289 -11.65 19.27 24.73
CA PRO A 289 -10.76 19.81 23.69
C PRO A 289 -11.11 19.32 22.27
N SER A 290 -11.57 18.08 22.14
CA SER A 290 -12.04 17.47 20.90
C SER A 290 -13.26 18.22 20.32
N LEU A 291 -14.25 18.55 21.16
CA LEU A 291 -15.42 19.33 20.78
C LEU A 291 -15.06 20.77 20.41
N CYS A 292 -14.13 21.38 21.13
CA CYS A 292 -13.63 22.73 20.81
C CYS A 292 -13.00 22.77 19.41
N ALA A 293 -12.13 21.79 19.11
CA ALA A 293 -11.52 21.63 17.80
C ALA A 293 -12.56 21.37 16.71
N PHE A 294 -13.57 20.57 17.00
CA PHE A 294 -14.65 20.25 16.06
C PHE A 294 -15.41 21.51 15.66
N TRP A 295 -15.93 22.27 16.64
CA TRP A 295 -16.71 23.49 16.36
C TRP A 295 -15.90 24.59 15.69
N SER A 296 -14.63 24.77 16.07
CA SER A 296 -13.70 25.68 15.39
C SER A 296 -13.52 25.29 13.92
N THR A 297 -13.28 24.01 13.65
CA THR A 297 -13.05 23.52 12.29
C THR A 297 -14.34 23.58 11.45
N MET A 298 -15.51 23.34 12.07
CA MET A 298 -16.81 23.53 11.43
C MET A 298 -17.04 25.01 11.08
N ALA A 299 -16.65 25.95 11.94
CA ALA A 299 -16.71 27.38 11.63
C ALA A 299 -15.82 27.73 10.42
N VAL A 300 -14.60 27.16 10.35
CA VAL A 300 -13.72 27.33 9.19
C VAL A 300 -14.37 26.79 7.91
N ILE A 301 -14.98 25.61 7.96
CA ILE A 301 -15.67 25.02 6.81
C ILE A 301 -16.87 25.89 6.39
N ALA A 302 -17.70 26.30 7.35
CA ALA A 302 -18.86 27.15 7.09
C ALA A 302 -18.45 28.45 6.40
N ILE A 303 -17.45 29.15 6.93
CA ILE A 303 -16.94 30.39 6.31
C ILE A 303 -16.34 30.11 4.93
N GLY A 304 -15.52 29.07 4.81
CA GLY A 304 -14.80 28.73 3.59
C GLY A 304 -15.73 28.43 2.43
N VAL A 305 -16.79 27.67 2.68
CA VAL A 305 -17.70 27.19 1.63
C VAL A 305 -18.49 28.32 0.96
N PHE A 306 -18.75 29.42 1.68
CA PHE A 306 -19.39 30.62 1.11
C PHE A 306 -18.39 31.61 0.50
N TYR A 307 -17.08 31.38 0.63
CA TYR A 307 -16.07 32.24 0.03
C TYR A 307 -15.95 31.97 -1.47
N LYS A 308 -16.02 33.04 -2.28
CA LYS A 308 -16.09 32.96 -3.75
C LYS A 308 -14.95 32.16 -4.39
N ASP A 309 -13.77 32.20 -3.78
CA ASP A 309 -12.53 31.58 -4.27
C ASP A 309 -12.19 30.23 -3.58
N SER A 310 -13.14 29.61 -2.86
CA SER A 310 -12.91 28.29 -2.23
C SER A 310 -12.74 27.18 -3.27
N ARG A 311 -11.88 26.19 -2.95
CA ARG A 311 -11.67 25.01 -3.81
C ARG A 311 -12.77 23.96 -3.66
N MET A 312 -13.59 24.03 -2.60
CA MET A 312 -14.64 23.05 -2.32
C MET A 312 -15.92 23.75 -1.86
N LYS A 313 -16.92 23.83 -2.74
CA LYS A 313 -18.24 24.39 -2.45
C LYS A 313 -19.16 23.35 -1.80
N VAL A 314 -20.35 23.80 -1.34
CA VAL A 314 -21.38 22.90 -0.79
C VAL A 314 -21.67 21.74 -1.76
N VAL A 315 -21.84 22.06 -3.04
CA VAL A 315 -22.15 21.08 -4.08
C VAL A 315 -21.03 20.04 -4.21
N ASP A 316 -19.77 20.46 -4.14
CA ASP A 316 -18.63 19.53 -4.21
C ASP A 316 -18.57 18.61 -2.99
N ILE A 317 -18.88 19.14 -1.80
CA ILE A 317 -18.96 18.36 -0.56
C ILE A 317 -20.09 17.33 -0.65
N LEU A 318 -21.31 17.76 -1.05
CA LEU A 318 -22.46 16.86 -1.20
C LEU A 318 -22.21 15.78 -2.25
N ASN A 319 -21.68 16.15 -3.42
CA ASN A 319 -21.32 15.19 -4.47
C ASN A 319 -20.25 14.20 -3.98
N THR A 320 -19.33 14.66 -3.13
CA THR A 320 -18.28 13.81 -2.56
C THR A 320 -18.85 12.85 -1.51
N LEU A 321 -19.76 13.30 -0.66
CA LEU A 321 -20.51 12.44 0.28
C LEU A 321 -21.33 11.39 -0.46
N GLU A 322 -22.02 11.78 -1.53
CA GLU A 322 -22.79 10.87 -2.38
C GLU A 322 -21.87 9.83 -3.03
N TRP A 323 -20.74 10.25 -3.61
CA TRP A 323 -19.81 9.32 -4.25
C TRP A 323 -19.15 8.37 -3.23
N GLY A 324 -18.82 8.86 -2.03
CA GLY A 324 -18.30 8.01 -0.96
C GLY A 324 -19.31 6.98 -0.48
N THR A 325 -20.56 7.39 -0.32
CA THR A 325 -21.65 6.47 0.04
C THR A 325 -21.86 5.42 -1.04
N LYS A 326 -21.91 5.80 -2.33
CA LYS A 326 -22.06 4.85 -3.44
C LYS A 326 -20.92 3.82 -3.52
N ASN A 327 -19.67 4.23 -3.30
CA ASN A 327 -18.54 3.30 -3.29
C ASN A 327 -18.57 2.34 -2.09
N ALA A 328 -18.98 2.82 -0.92
CA ALA A 328 -19.09 1.98 0.27
C ALA A 328 -20.23 0.96 0.18
N LEU A 329 -21.39 1.35 -0.38
CA LEU A 329 -22.55 0.47 -0.53
C LEU A 329 -22.24 -0.83 -1.28
N ALA A 330 -21.37 -0.78 -2.29
CA ALA A 330 -20.94 -1.98 -3.02
C ALA A 330 -20.11 -2.93 -2.13
N ILE A 331 -19.26 -2.38 -1.26
CA ILE A 331 -18.46 -3.14 -0.29
C ILE A 331 -19.37 -3.72 0.80
N ASP A 332 -20.34 -2.93 1.29
CA ASP A 332 -21.33 -3.36 2.29
C ASP A 332 -22.18 -4.53 1.79
N ALA A 333 -22.71 -4.44 0.57
CA ALA A 333 -23.52 -5.51 -0.03
C ALA A 333 -22.72 -6.82 -0.15
N ALA A 334 -21.45 -6.73 -0.57
CA ALA A 334 -20.58 -7.89 -0.64
C ALA A 334 -20.30 -8.47 0.77
N CYS A 335 -20.02 -7.62 1.76
CA CYS A 335 -19.74 -8.06 3.13
C CYS A 335 -20.97 -8.66 3.82
N ALA A 336 -22.16 -8.15 3.55
CA ALA A 336 -23.44 -8.71 4.00
C ALA A 336 -23.64 -10.14 3.47
N CYS A 337 -23.40 -10.36 2.17
CA CYS A 337 -23.45 -11.71 1.57
C CYS A 337 -22.39 -12.64 2.16
N VAL A 338 -21.17 -12.13 2.35
CA VAL A 338 -20.09 -12.91 2.98
C VAL A 338 -20.43 -13.26 4.43
N GLY A 339 -21.15 -12.41 5.16
CA GLY A 339 -21.63 -12.72 6.51
C GLY A 339 -22.43 -14.02 6.60
N PHE A 340 -23.23 -14.36 5.57
CA PHE A 340 -23.88 -15.68 5.47
C PHE A 340 -22.89 -16.83 5.30
N ILE A 341 -21.87 -16.64 4.44
CA ILE A 341 -20.82 -17.63 4.22
C ILE A 341 -20.07 -17.88 5.52
N VAL A 342 -19.65 -16.82 6.21
CA VAL A 342 -18.96 -16.91 7.49
C VAL A 342 -19.81 -17.69 8.48
N GLY A 343 -21.06 -17.29 8.71
CA GLY A 343 -21.93 -17.99 9.65
C GLY A 343 -22.19 -19.46 9.28
N ALA A 344 -22.41 -19.77 8.00
CA ALA A 344 -22.58 -21.15 7.55
C ALA A 344 -21.30 -21.97 7.76
N THR A 345 -20.13 -21.42 7.41
CA THR A 345 -18.83 -22.12 7.55
C THR A 345 -18.44 -22.34 9.01
N THR A 346 -18.67 -21.35 9.88
CA THR A 346 -18.40 -21.43 11.32
C THR A 346 -19.30 -22.46 11.98
N LEU A 347 -20.62 -22.41 11.73
CA LEU A 347 -21.59 -23.32 12.36
C LEU A 347 -21.47 -24.77 11.88
N THR A 348 -21.08 -25.00 10.63
CA THR A 348 -20.90 -26.34 10.06
C THR A 348 -19.52 -26.94 10.31
N GLY A 349 -18.56 -26.13 10.76
CA GLY A 349 -17.14 -26.52 10.88
C GLY A 349 -16.46 -26.78 9.53
N LEU A 350 -17.03 -26.29 8.43
CA LEU A 350 -16.50 -26.52 7.07
C LEU A 350 -15.07 -25.99 6.91
N GLY A 351 -14.74 -24.86 7.54
CA GLY A 351 -13.39 -24.28 7.49
C GLY A 351 -12.31 -25.22 8.06
N LEU A 352 -12.58 -25.87 9.19
CA LEU A 352 -11.64 -26.83 9.79
C LEU A 352 -11.50 -28.09 8.93
N LYS A 353 -12.60 -28.60 8.36
CA LYS A 353 -12.56 -29.76 7.45
C LYS A 353 -11.78 -29.45 6.18
N PHE A 354 -12.00 -28.27 5.60
CA PHE A 354 -11.24 -27.80 4.45
C PHE A 354 -9.75 -27.70 4.77
N ALA A 355 -9.40 -27.09 5.90
CA ALA A 355 -8.04 -26.97 6.36
C ALA A 355 -7.34 -28.34 6.51
N SER A 356 -8.01 -29.31 7.13
CA SER A 356 -7.46 -30.67 7.26
C SER A 356 -7.34 -31.38 5.90
N ALA A 357 -8.27 -31.16 4.97
CA ALA A 357 -8.18 -31.71 3.61
C ALA A 357 -6.99 -31.13 2.83
N VAL A 358 -6.74 -29.82 2.94
CA VAL A 358 -5.57 -29.17 2.33
C VAL A 358 -4.27 -29.75 2.88
N ILE A 359 -4.18 -29.93 4.20
CA ILE A 359 -2.99 -30.50 4.84
C ILE A 359 -2.79 -31.96 4.39
N GLN A 360 -3.85 -32.77 4.37
CA GLN A 360 -3.76 -34.17 3.90
C GLN A 360 -3.30 -34.26 2.44
N LEU A 361 -3.84 -33.41 1.56
CA LEU A 361 -3.39 -33.34 0.18
C LEU A 361 -1.91 -32.91 0.09
N ALA A 362 -1.49 -31.95 0.91
CA ALA A 362 -0.11 -31.50 0.98
C ALA A 362 0.85 -32.62 1.43
N HIS A 363 0.49 -33.39 2.45
CA HIS A 363 1.26 -34.56 2.86
C HIS A 363 1.31 -35.64 1.77
N GLY A 364 0.19 -35.87 1.07
CA GLY A 364 0.15 -36.81 -0.06
C GLY A 364 1.11 -36.41 -1.18
N VAL A 365 1.09 -35.15 -1.61
CA VAL A 365 2.01 -34.64 -2.64
C VAL A 365 3.45 -34.59 -2.16
N ALA A 366 3.69 -34.19 -0.90
CA ALA A 366 5.01 -34.21 -0.28
C ALA A 366 5.60 -35.63 -0.29
N PHE A 367 4.79 -36.65 0.00
CA PHE A 367 5.18 -38.06 -0.07
C PHE A 367 5.58 -38.45 -1.51
N PHE A 368 4.83 -38.07 -2.54
CA PHE A 368 5.25 -38.38 -3.92
C PHE A 368 6.55 -37.67 -4.30
N VAL A 369 6.71 -36.40 -3.93
CA VAL A 369 7.89 -35.59 -4.28
C VAL A 369 9.14 -36.08 -3.54
N SER A 370 9.02 -36.56 -2.30
CA SER A 370 10.15 -37.08 -1.54
C SER A 370 10.78 -38.34 -2.17
N HIS A 371 10.03 -39.09 -3.00
CA HIS A 371 10.59 -40.21 -3.76
C HIS A 371 11.48 -39.76 -4.92
N ILE A 372 11.34 -38.51 -5.36
CA ILE A 372 12.10 -37.90 -6.45
C ILE A 372 13.32 -37.13 -5.91
N ASP A 373 13.34 -36.79 -4.61
CA ASP A 373 14.48 -36.15 -3.95
C ASP A 373 15.64 -37.14 -3.74
N PHE A 374 16.40 -37.38 -4.80
CA PHE A 374 17.57 -38.28 -4.83
C PHE A 374 18.66 -37.89 -3.82
N MET A 375 18.68 -36.64 -3.35
CA MET A 375 19.73 -36.14 -2.44
C MET A 375 19.29 -36.05 -0.98
N HIS A 376 18.02 -36.35 -0.65
CA HIS A 376 17.44 -36.23 0.70
C HIS A 376 17.71 -34.87 1.37
N LEU A 377 17.76 -33.79 0.58
CA LEU A 377 18.01 -32.45 1.12
C LEU A 377 16.76 -31.86 1.80
N LEU A 378 15.57 -32.38 1.51
CA LEU A 378 14.30 -31.83 1.98
C LEU A 378 13.60 -32.75 2.99
N THR A 379 13.32 -32.23 4.19
CA THR A 379 12.52 -32.93 5.21
C THR A 379 11.05 -33.02 4.80
N MET A 380 10.38 -34.12 5.15
CA MET A 380 8.95 -34.34 4.88
C MET A 380 8.07 -33.17 5.37
N ASP A 381 8.34 -32.65 6.57
CA ASP A 381 7.58 -31.55 7.16
C ASP A 381 7.74 -30.25 6.36
N ALA A 382 8.96 -29.96 5.88
CA ALA A 382 9.21 -28.79 5.05
C ALA A 382 8.48 -28.86 3.70
N LEU A 383 8.46 -30.05 3.07
CA LEU A 383 7.72 -30.30 1.83
C LEU A 383 6.21 -30.18 2.07
N ALA A 384 5.68 -30.81 3.12
CA ALA A 384 4.26 -30.76 3.44
C ALA A 384 3.80 -29.34 3.78
N LEU A 385 4.59 -28.57 4.53
CA LEU A 385 4.30 -27.17 4.79
C LEU A 385 4.33 -26.33 3.49
N PHE A 386 5.34 -26.55 2.63
CA PHE A 386 5.43 -25.85 1.34
C PHE A 386 4.19 -26.10 0.47
N PHE A 387 3.80 -27.36 0.30
CA PHE A 387 2.59 -27.70 -0.46
C PHE A 387 1.31 -27.22 0.22
N THR A 388 1.26 -27.18 1.56
CA THR A 388 0.13 -26.59 2.28
C THR A 388 0.01 -25.10 1.93
N LEU A 389 1.11 -24.36 1.91
CA LEU A 389 1.10 -22.94 1.50
C LEU A 389 0.67 -22.77 0.04
N VAL A 390 1.16 -23.62 -0.87
CA VAL A 390 0.76 -23.60 -2.29
C VAL A 390 -0.73 -23.87 -2.45
N PHE A 391 -1.26 -24.92 -1.83
CA PHE A 391 -2.69 -25.24 -1.92
C PHE A 391 -3.56 -24.21 -1.22
N THR A 392 -3.10 -23.63 -0.12
CA THR A 392 -3.78 -22.51 0.55
C THR A 392 -3.82 -21.28 -0.35
N ALA A 393 -2.73 -20.95 -1.04
CA ALA A 393 -2.68 -19.85 -2.01
C ALA A 393 -3.64 -20.08 -3.19
N ILE A 394 -3.65 -21.29 -3.76
CA ILE A 394 -4.58 -21.68 -4.82
C ILE A 394 -6.03 -21.56 -4.32
N ALA A 395 -6.33 -22.04 -3.12
CA ALA A 395 -7.64 -21.92 -2.50
C ALA A 395 -8.05 -20.44 -2.37
N CYS A 396 -7.15 -19.57 -1.91
CA CYS A 396 -7.42 -18.14 -1.78
C CYS A 396 -7.78 -17.49 -3.12
N PHE A 397 -7.16 -17.92 -4.24
CA PHE A 397 -7.54 -17.45 -5.57
C PHE A 397 -8.89 -17.98 -6.00
N VAL A 398 -9.10 -19.30 -5.88
CA VAL A 398 -10.34 -19.94 -6.32
C VAL A 398 -11.55 -19.37 -5.59
N LEU A 399 -11.43 -19.18 -4.27
CA LEU A 399 -12.46 -18.59 -3.43
C LEU A 399 -12.68 -17.09 -3.71
N GLY A 400 -11.68 -16.42 -4.27
CA GLY A 400 -11.67 -14.97 -4.46
C GLY A 400 -11.99 -14.46 -5.85
N MET A 401 -12.02 -15.33 -6.86
CA MET A 401 -12.25 -14.92 -8.24
C MET A 401 -13.57 -14.16 -8.38
N GLY A 402 -13.48 -12.89 -8.81
CA GLY A 402 -14.63 -12.04 -9.08
C GLY A 402 -15.18 -11.28 -7.87
N LEU A 403 -14.51 -11.36 -6.70
CA LEU A 403 -14.90 -10.66 -5.49
C LEU A 403 -14.00 -9.44 -5.23
N PRO A 404 -14.50 -8.38 -4.57
CA PRO A 404 -13.65 -7.34 -4.00
C PRO A 404 -12.69 -7.92 -2.96
N THR A 405 -11.47 -7.38 -2.87
CA THR A 405 -10.43 -7.83 -1.92
C THR A 405 -10.92 -8.00 -0.49
N THR A 406 -11.76 -7.08 0.00
CA THR A 406 -12.34 -7.14 1.35
C THR A 406 -13.18 -8.40 1.55
N ALA A 407 -14.10 -8.67 0.63
CA ALA A 407 -14.97 -9.84 0.66
C ALA A 407 -14.15 -11.13 0.53
N GLN A 408 -13.19 -11.15 -0.40
CA GLN A 408 -12.28 -12.28 -0.58
C GLN A 408 -11.46 -12.56 0.68
N TYR A 409 -10.90 -11.54 1.32
CA TYR A 409 -10.11 -11.70 2.55
C TYR A 409 -10.94 -12.34 3.65
N ILE A 410 -12.19 -11.90 3.85
CA ILE A 410 -13.06 -12.49 4.87
C ILE A 410 -13.25 -13.99 4.60
N ILE A 411 -13.60 -14.39 3.37
CA ILE A 411 -13.78 -15.80 3.00
C ILE A 411 -12.47 -16.59 3.19
N ALA A 412 -11.35 -16.07 2.68
CA ALA A 412 -10.05 -16.71 2.74
C ALA A 412 -9.55 -16.86 4.19
N SER A 413 -9.82 -15.89 5.06
CA SER A 413 -9.47 -15.95 6.48
C SER A 413 -10.27 -16.99 7.26
N MET A 414 -11.50 -17.28 6.86
CA MET A 414 -12.34 -18.27 7.54
C MET A 414 -12.13 -19.70 7.03
N ILE A 415 -11.80 -19.85 5.75
CA ILE A 415 -11.67 -21.17 5.11
C ILE A 415 -10.19 -21.59 5.01
N ALA A 416 -9.30 -20.69 4.59
CA ALA A 416 -7.93 -21.04 4.24
C ALA A 416 -6.92 -20.79 5.38
N ALA A 417 -7.05 -19.70 6.14
CA ALA A 417 -6.14 -19.41 7.26
C ALA A 417 -6.09 -20.51 8.34
N PRO A 418 -7.20 -21.23 8.66
CA PRO A 418 -7.14 -22.35 9.62
C PRO A 418 -6.18 -23.47 9.20
N ALA A 419 -5.92 -23.67 7.90
CA ALA A 419 -4.94 -24.65 7.42
C ALA A 419 -3.54 -24.31 7.91
N LEU A 420 -3.19 -23.03 7.92
CA LEU A 420 -1.89 -22.56 8.41
C LEU A 420 -1.82 -22.58 9.94
N MET A 421 -2.92 -22.24 10.61
CA MET A 421 -3.00 -22.29 12.07
C MET A 421 -2.90 -23.72 12.62
N GLN A 422 -3.40 -24.73 11.90
CA GLN A 422 -3.21 -26.14 12.25
C GLN A 422 -1.74 -26.59 12.19
N TRP A 423 -0.91 -25.94 11.36
CA TRP A 423 0.55 -26.10 11.35
C TRP A 423 1.25 -25.38 12.51
N GLY A 424 0.52 -24.71 13.41
CA GLY A 424 1.08 -23.91 14.49
C GLY A 424 1.58 -22.53 14.06
N ILE A 425 1.27 -22.08 12.84
CA ILE A 425 1.62 -20.73 12.37
C ILE A 425 0.78 -19.71 13.15
N PRO A 426 1.39 -18.64 13.70
CA PRO A 426 0.66 -17.65 14.49
C PRO A 426 -0.51 -17.02 13.70
N PRO A 427 -1.65 -16.72 14.34
CA PRO A 427 -2.84 -16.20 13.66
C PRO A 427 -2.56 -14.98 12.78
N LEU A 428 -1.79 -14.01 13.28
CA LEU A 428 -1.40 -12.82 12.51
C LEU A 428 -0.66 -13.16 11.21
N VAL A 429 0.26 -14.13 11.26
CA VAL A 429 1.03 -14.54 10.07
C VAL A 429 0.12 -15.25 9.07
N SER A 430 -0.77 -16.12 9.54
CA SER A 430 -1.76 -16.82 8.71
C SER A 430 -2.74 -15.86 8.05
N HIS A 431 -3.23 -14.86 8.78
CA HIS A 431 -4.12 -13.83 8.25
C HIS A 431 -3.40 -12.88 7.28
N MET A 432 -2.14 -12.51 7.55
CA MET A 432 -1.32 -11.77 6.61
C MET A 432 -1.07 -12.56 5.32
N PHE A 433 -0.85 -13.87 5.41
CA PHE A 433 -0.68 -14.74 4.25
C PHE A 433 -1.92 -14.67 3.35
N VAL A 434 -3.11 -14.94 3.88
CA VAL A 434 -4.35 -14.91 3.09
C VAL A 434 -4.72 -13.51 2.60
N LEU A 435 -4.39 -12.45 3.35
CA LEU A 435 -4.57 -11.06 2.91
C LEU A 435 -3.76 -10.76 1.64
N PHE A 436 -2.52 -11.22 1.58
CA PHE A 436 -1.67 -11.04 0.40
C PHE A 436 -2.30 -11.69 -0.84
N TYR A 437 -2.76 -12.93 -0.73
CA TYR A 437 -3.43 -13.60 -1.85
C TYR A 437 -4.79 -12.99 -2.17
N ALA A 438 -5.48 -12.41 -1.18
CA ALA A 438 -6.70 -11.65 -1.40
C ALA A 438 -6.44 -10.40 -2.24
N VAL A 439 -5.40 -9.64 -1.91
CA VAL A 439 -5.02 -8.45 -2.69
C VAL A 439 -4.54 -8.83 -4.10
N LEU A 440 -3.72 -9.88 -4.21
CA LEU A 440 -3.11 -10.26 -5.49
C LEU A 440 -4.08 -10.93 -6.48
N ALA A 441 -5.26 -11.35 -6.04
CA ALA A 441 -6.29 -11.81 -6.97
C ALA A 441 -6.73 -10.72 -7.96
N ASP A 442 -6.65 -9.44 -7.58
CA ASP A 442 -6.96 -8.30 -8.45
C ASP A 442 -6.03 -8.16 -9.66
N VAL A 443 -4.86 -8.80 -9.63
CA VAL A 443 -3.88 -8.82 -10.72
C VAL A 443 -3.73 -10.21 -11.36
N THR A 444 -4.46 -11.22 -10.86
CA THR A 444 -4.35 -12.61 -11.31
C THR A 444 -5.41 -12.91 -12.39
N PRO A 445 -5.00 -13.37 -13.60
CA PRO A 445 -5.95 -13.86 -14.61
C PRO A 445 -6.78 -15.04 -14.10
N PRO A 446 -8.06 -15.18 -14.49
CA PRO A 446 -8.74 -14.48 -15.59
C PRO A 446 -9.38 -13.12 -15.22
N VAL A 447 -9.52 -12.81 -13.93
CA VAL A 447 -10.33 -11.68 -13.44
C VAL A 447 -9.56 -10.36 -13.50
N ALA A 448 -8.32 -10.33 -12.99
CA ALA A 448 -7.33 -9.24 -13.10
C ALA A 448 -7.89 -7.80 -13.23
N LEU A 449 -8.85 -7.37 -12.39
CA LEU A 449 -9.67 -6.16 -12.58
C LEU A 449 -8.84 -4.88 -12.78
N ALA A 450 -7.73 -4.75 -12.06
CA ALA A 450 -6.82 -3.62 -12.23
C ALA A 450 -6.20 -3.59 -13.64
N ALA A 451 -5.85 -4.76 -14.20
CA ALA A 451 -5.34 -4.84 -15.56
C ALA A 451 -6.42 -4.50 -16.61
N TYR A 452 -7.70 -4.83 -16.37
CA TYR A 452 -8.81 -4.39 -17.24
C TYR A 452 -8.96 -2.87 -17.22
N ALA A 453 -8.92 -2.24 -16.06
CA ALA A 453 -8.95 -0.77 -15.96
C ALA A 453 -7.73 -0.14 -16.67
N ALA A 454 -6.52 -0.65 -16.42
CA ALA A 454 -5.29 -0.14 -17.02
C ALA A 454 -5.24 -0.35 -18.55
N SER A 455 -5.78 -1.46 -19.04
CA SER A 455 -5.86 -1.76 -20.48
C SER A 455 -6.81 -0.80 -21.20
N GLY A 456 -7.93 -0.41 -20.57
CA GLY A 456 -8.82 0.64 -21.06
C GLY A 456 -8.14 1.99 -21.25
N ILE A 457 -7.20 2.35 -20.37
CA ILE A 457 -6.42 3.60 -20.46
C ILE A 457 -5.27 3.46 -21.48
N SER A 458 -4.58 2.33 -21.50
CA SER A 458 -3.42 2.11 -22.38
C SER A 458 -3.78 1.81 -23.82
N GLY A 459 -4.98 1.26 -24.07
CA GLY A 459 -5.43 0.73 -25.37
C GLY A 459 -4.84 -0.65 -25.69
N ALA A 460 -4.40 -1.40 -24.68
CA ALA A 460 -3.83 -2.74 -24.86
C ALA A 460 -4.88 -3.85 -24.68
N ASP A 461 -4.56 -5.07 -25.10
CA ASP A 461 -5.40 -6.25 -24.82
C ASP A 461 -5.46 -6.51 -23.30
N PRO A 462 -6.65 -6.58 -22.68
CA PRO A 462 -6.79 -6.75 -21.23
C PRO A 462 -6.17 -8.04 -20.71
N PHE A 463 -6.35 -9.16 -21.42
CA PHE A 463 -5.90 -10.47 -20.97
C PHE A 463 -4.37 -10.58 -21.00
N ARG A 464 -3.74 -10.13 -22.08
CA ARG A 464 -2.27 -10.04 -22.21
C ARG A 464 -1.67 -9.08 -21.20
N THR A 465 -2.34 -7.96 -20.92
CA THR A 465 -1.95 -7.01 -19.87
C THR A 465 -2.00 -7.69 -18.50
N GLY A 466 -3.06 -8.44 -18.21
CA GLY A 466 -3.21 -9.23 -16.98
C GLY A 466 -2.06 -10.22 -16.76
N PHE A 467 -1.68 -11.03 -17.75
CA PHE A 467 -0.55 -11.96 -17.60
C PHE A 467 0.79 -11.27 -17.36
N THR A 468 1.02 -10.12 -17.99
CA THR A 468 2.24 -9.36 -17.75
C THR A 468 2.22 -8.70 -16.37
N ALA A 469 1.07 -8.17 -15.94
CA ALA A 469 0.91 -7.61 -14.60
C ALA A 469 1.11 -8.68 -13.51
N PHE A 470 0.57 -9.89 -13.71
CA PHE A 470 0.78 -11.05 -12.85
C PHE A 470 2.27 -11.39 -12.70
N GLY A 471 3.01 -11.41 -13.81
CA GLY A 471 4.47 -11.60 -13.79
C GLY A 471 5.20 -10.49 -13.03
N LEU A 472 4.80 -9.22 -13.21
CA LEU A 472 5.38 -8.08 -12.49
C LEU A 472 5.07 -8.12 -10.98
N ALA A 473 3.90 -8.63 -10.60
CA ALA A 473 3.50 -8.81 -9.21
C ALA A 473 4.06 -10.09 -8.55
N SER A 474 4.86 -10.90 -9.27
CA SER A 474 5.41 -12.19 -8.82
C SER A 474 6.01 -12.17 -7.41
N ALA A 475 6.72 -11.11 -7.03
CA ALA A 475 7.31 -10.98 -5.70
C ALA A 475 6.26 -10.93 -4.59
N GLY A 476 5.10 -10.30 -4.83
CA GLY A 476 3.99 -10.29 -3.90
C GLY A 476 3.48 -11.71 -3.58
N PHE A 477 3.61 -12.65 -4.53
CA PHE A 477 3.24 -14.05 -4.30
C PHE A 477 4.31 -14.84 -3.55
N CYS A 478 5.58 -14.44 -3.61
CA CYS A 478 6.68 -15.12 -2.93
C CYS A 478 6.88 -14.63 -1.49
N VAL A 479 6.70 -13.34 -1.23
CA VAL A 479 6.91 -12.73 0.09
C VAL A 479 6.10 -13.42 1.21
N PRO A 480 4.84 -13.85 1.00
CA PRO A 480 4.08 -14.61 1.99
C PRO A 480 4.72 -15.91 2.43
N PHE A 481 5.29 -16.67 1.50
CA PHE A 481 6.04 -17.88 1.84
C PHE A 481 7.21 -17.54 2.76
N VAL A 482 7.96 -16.49 2.41
CA VAL A 482 9.15 -16.13 3.18
C VAL A 482 8.81 -15.73 4.62
N PHE A 483 7.76 -14.93 4.83
CA PHE A 483 7.41 -14.52 6.19
C PHE A 483 6.77 -15.64 7.03
N VAL A 484 6.20 -16.67 6.39
CA VAL A 484 5.74 -17.87 7.11
C VAL A 484 6.95 -18.65 7.65
N TYR A 485 8.00 -18.82 6.85
CA TYR A 485 9.25 -19.44 7.30
C TYR A 485 10.10 -18.54 8.20
N SER A 486 9.97 -17.22 8.07
CA SER A 486 10.74 -16.21 8.81
C SER A 486 9.88 -15.04 9.28
N PRO A 487 9.06 -15.23 10.34
CA PRO A 487 8.17 -14.18 10.87
C PRO A 487 8.89 -12.93 11.36
N ILE A 488 10.22 -12.99 11.55
CA ILE A 488 11.06 -11.85 11.93
C ILE A 488 10.94 -10.67 10.95
N ILE A 489 10.65 -10.94 9.67
CA ILE A 489 10.44 -9.91 8.66
C ILE A 489 9.13 -9.12 8.88
N LEU A 490 8.22 -9.65 9.69
CA LEU A 490 7.00 -8.98 10.15
C LEU A 490 7.17 -8.36 11.54
N TRP A 491 8.40 -8.20 12.01
CA TRP A 491 8.74 -7.72 13.37
C TRP A 491 8.31 -8.66 14.50
N LEU A 492 7.97 -9.92 14.19
CA LEU A 492 7.53 -10.89 15.18
C LEU A 492 8.73 -11.64 15.81
N PRO A 493 8.66 -11.97 17.11
CA PRO A 493 7.52 -11.79 18.03
C PRO A 493 7.47 -10.41 18.73
N ARG A 494 8.51 -9.57 18.61
CA ARG A 494 8.68 -8.30 19.34
C ARG A 494 7.48 -7.35 19.24
N LEU A 495 6.81 -7.33 18.10
CA LEU A 495 5.65 -6.47 17.86
C LEU A 495 4.41 -6.86 18.69
N LEU A 496 4.26 -8.16 18.96
CA LEU A 496 3.16 -8.67 19.79
C LEU A 496 3.52 -8.62 21.27
N ASP A 497 4.76 -8.99 21.60
CA ASP A 497 5.28 -8.97 22.97
C ASP A 497 6.54 -8.08 23.09
N PRO A 498 6.39 -6.87 23.67
CA PRO A 498 7.51 -5.95 23.92
C PRO A 498 8.52 -6.42 24.97
N ASN A 499 8.39 -7.60 25.57
CA ASN A 499 9.37 -8.13 26.52
C ASN A 499 10.42 -9.03 25.84
N VAL A 500 10.12 -9.56 24.65
CA VAL A 500 11.03 -10.47 23.94
C VAL A 500 12.15 -9.67 23.26
N PRO A 501 13.44 -10.04 23.41
CA PRO A 501 14.53 -9.38 22.71
C PRO A 501 14.44 -9.62 21.18
N PHE A 502 14.70 -8.57 20.39
CA PHE A 502 14.66 -8.67 18.93
C PHE A 502 16.04 -8.99 18.35
N ASN A 503 16.12 -10.03 17.52
CA ASN A 503 17.36 -10.41 16.85
C ASN A 503 17.60 -9.54 15.60
N TYR A 504 18.22 -8.38 15.79
CA TYR A 504 18.54 -7.45 14.70
C TYR A 504 19.44 -8.06 13.62
N LEU A 505 20.41 -8.90 14.00
CA LEU A 505 21.33 -9.51 13.04
C LEU A 505 20.58 -10.48 12.12
N GLY A 506 19.75 -11.35 12.70
CA GLY A 506 18.91 -12.28 11.95
C GLY A 506 17.93 -11.54 11.03
N PHE A 507 17.37 -10.43 11.50
CA PHE A 507 16.50 -9.58 10.68
C PHE A 507 17.24 -9.02 9.47
N ILE A 508 18.41 -8.41 9.66
CA ILE A 508 19.21 -7.82 8.56
C ILE A 508 19.60 -8.89 7.54
N MET A 509 20.04 -10.07 8.00
CA MET A 509 20.41 -11.18 7.12
C MET A 509 19.24 -11.66 6.26
N VAL A 510 18.07 -11.86 6.88
CA VAL A 510 16.85 -12.29 6.16
C VAL A 510 16.39 -11.20 5.21
N PHE A 511 16.33 -9.95 5.65
CA PHE A 511 15.95 -8.82 4.80
C PHE A 511 16.87 -8.68 3.58
N ALA A 512 18.19 -8.75 3.78
CA ALA A 512 19.16 -8.70 2.69
C ALA A 512 18.99 -9.87 1.70
N ALA A 513 18.80 -11.10 2.20
CA ALA A 513 18.57 -12.27 1.36
C ALA A 513 17.31 -12.11 0.49
N ILE A 514 16.22 -11.58 1.06
CA ILE A 514 14.97 -11.34 0.32
C ILE A 514 15.14 -10.24 -0.71
N VAL A 515 15.81 -9.13 -0.37
CA VAL A 515 16.08 -8.04 -1.32
C VAL A 515 16.88 -8.57 -2.52
N ILE A 516 17.92 -9.37 -2.28
CA ILE A 516 18.71 -10.00 -3.35
C ILE A 516 17.85 -11.02 -4.12
N GLY A 517 17.02 -11.81 -3.44
CA GLY A 517 16.11 -12.76 -4.07
C GLY A 517 15.07 -12.08 -4.96
N VAL A 518 14.55 -10.91 -4.56
CA VAL A 518 13.65 -10.09 -5.37
C VAL A 518 14.35 -9.54 -6.61
N ILE A 519 15.62 -9.14 -6.49
CA ILE A 519 16.44 -8.74 -7.63
C ILE A 519 16.63 -9.92 -8.60
N ALA A 520 16.95 -11.11 -8.07
CA ALA A 520 17.07 -12.34 -8.85
C ALA A 520 15.75 -12.66 -9.58
N LEU A 521 14.62 -12.57 -8.87
CA LEU A 521 13.29 -12.81 -9.42
C LEU A 521 12.99 -11.82 -10.56
N GLY A 522 13.33 -10.55 -10.37
CA GLY A 522 13.18 -9.53 -11.41
C GLY A 522 13.97 -9.86 -12.67
N ALA A 523 15.20 -10.35 -12.51
CA ALA A 523 16.03 -10.81 -13.63
C ALA A 523 15.42 -12.03 -14.33
N THR A 524 14.80 -12.94 -13.59
CA THR A 524 14.09 -14.12 -14.14
C THR A 524 12.84 -13.75 -14.91
N ILE A 525 12.01 -12.84 -14.39
CA ILE A 525 10.75 -12.45 -15.04
C ILE A 525 11.02 -11.61 -16.30
N ILE A 526 11.90 -10.62 -16.21
CA ILE A 526 12.21 -9.73 -17.34
C ILE A 526 13.16 -10.39 -18.36
N GLY A 527 14.01 -11.31 -17.91
CA GLY A 527 15.04 -11.93 -18.76
C GLY A 527 16.20 -10.99 -19.04
N TYR A 528 16.54 -10.13 -18.08
CA TYR A 528 17.64 -9.17 -18.20
C TYR A 528 18.25 -8.91 -16.82
N PHE A 529 19.58 -8.90 -16.74
CA PHE A 529 20.28 -8.47 -15.52
C PHE A 529 21.36 -7.42 -15.82
N LYS A 530 22.42 -7.81 -16.53
CA LYS A 530 23.43 -6.90 -17.10
C LYS A 530 23.42 -6.89 -18.63
N ASP A 531 23.02 -8.01 -19.20
CA ASP A 531 22.75 -8.22 -20.63
C ASP A 531 21.49 -9.10 -20.78
N LYS A 532 21.02 -9.31 -22.01
CA LYS A 532 19.89 -10.20 -22.31
C LYS A 532 20.22 -11.61 -21.82
N SER A 533 19.37 -12.15 -20.94
CA SER A 533 19.57 -13.48 -20.36
C SER A 533 19.25 -14.57 -21.37
N THR A 534 20.12 -15.57 -21.48
CA THR A 534 19.80 -16.84 -22.16
C THR A 534 18.77 -17.64 -21.34
N THR A 535 18.13 -18.65 -21.93
CA THR A 535 17.19 -19.53 -21.21
C THR A 535 17.85 -20.18 -20.00
N LEU A 536 19.12 -20.60 -20.10
CA LEU A 536 19.88 -21.17 -18.99
C LEU A 536 20.16 -20.14 -17.89
N GLU A 537 20.58 -18.92 -18.24
CA GLU A 537 20.78 -17.83 -17.26
C GLU A 537 19.47 -17.44 -16.55
N ARG A 538 18.35 -17.53 -17.28
CA ARG A 538 17.01 -17.27 -16.74
C ARG A 538 16.57 -18.37 -15.77
N ILE A 539 16.81 -19.63 -16.08
CA ILE A 539 16.58 -20.75 -15.16
C ILE A 539 17.50 -20.62 -13.93
N ALA A 540 18.78 -20.29 -14.13
CA ALA A 540 19.74 -20.13 -13.04
C ALA A 540 19.34 -19.02 -12.06
N THR A 541 18.92 -17.85 -12.57
CA THR A 541 18.38 -16.77 -11.71
C THR A 541 17.08 -17.17 -10.99
N GLY A 542 16.25 -18.01 -11.62
CA GLY A 542 15.07 -18.58 -10.98
C GLY A 542 15.43 -19.52 -9.82
N ILE A 543 16.41 -20.40 -10.02
CA ILE A 543 16.94 -21.27 -8.96
C ILE A 543 17.55 -20.42 -7.84
N ALA A 544 18.35 -19.41 -8.18
CA ALA A 544 18.93 -18.49 -7.21
C ALA A 544 17.85 -17.80 -6.34
N THR A 545 16.74 -17.40 -6.96
CA THR A 545 15.58 -16.82 -6.26
C THR A 545 15.02 -17.80 -5.22
N LEU A 546 14.75 -19.05 -5.63
CA LEU A 546 14.22 -20.08 -4.72
C LEU A 546 15.19 -20.35 -3.57
N CYS A 547 16.49 -20.51 -3.86
CA CYS A 547 17.51 -20.74 -2.84
C CYS A 547 17.57 -19.60 -1.81
N LEU A 548 17.45 -18.34 -2.24
CA LEU A 548 17.49 -17.16 -1.37
C LEU A 548 16.23 -17.01 -0.50
N PHE A 549 15.08 -17.51 -0.96
CA PHE A 549 13.81 -17.45 -0.22
C PHE A 549 13.64 -18.57 0.81
N LEU A 550 14.33 -19.70 0.65
CA LEU A 550 14.23 -20.86 1.56
C LEU A 550 14.99 -20.71 2.88
N ARG A 551 15.72 -19.61 3.11
CA ARG A 551 16.34 -19.23 4.40
C ARG A 551 17.28 -20.27 5.01
N ILE A 552 17.81 -21.20 4.20
CA ILE A 552 18.87 -22.12 4.63
C ILE A 552 20.21 -21.40 4.36
N PRO A 553 21.07 -21.14 5.37
CA PRO A 553 22.28 -20.33 5.19
C PRO A 553 23.18 -20.78 4.02
N TYR A 554 23.37 -22.10 3.87
CA TYR A 554 24.14 -22.67 2.76
C TYR A 554 23.45 -22.45 1.41
N LEU A 555 22.11 -22.56 1.33
CA LEU A 555 21.37 -22.26 0.10
C LEU A 555 21.42 -20.77 -0.26
N ASN A 556 21.40 -19.87 0.73
CA ASN A 556 21.54 -18.44 0.47
C ASN A 556 22.91 -18.13 -0.17
N LEU A 557 23.99 -18.76 0.30
CA LEU A 557 25.33 -18.63 -0.30
C LEU A 557 25.38 -19.19 -1.72
N ILE A 558 24.76 -20.36 -1.95
CA ILE A 558 24.65 -20.95 -3.29
C ILE A 558 23.87 -20.03 -4.24
N GLY A 559 22.71 -19.51 -3.79
CA GLY A 559 21.90 -18.58 -4.58
C GLY A 559 22.65 -17.30 -4.93
N LEU A 560 23.40 -16.74 -3.97
CA LEU A 560 24.28 -15.59 -4.21
C LEU A 560 25.38 -15.93 -5.22
N GLY A 561 26.03 -17.10 -5.07
CA GLY A 561 27.06 -17.58 -5.97
C GLY A 561 26.55 -17.72 -7.42
N ILE A 562 25.37 -18.32 -7.61
CA ILE A 562 24.73 -18.44 -8.91
C ILE A 562 24.48 -17.05 -9.53
N LEU A 563 23.96 -16.11 -8.74
CA LEU A 563 23.66 -14.75 -9.21
C LEU A 563 24.94 -14.00 -9.64
N VAL A 564 26.02 -14.13 -8.86
CA VAL A 564 27.32 -13.54 -9.18
C VAL A 564 27.91 -14.18 -10.44
N CYS A 565 27.81 -15.50 -10.60
CA CYS A 565 28.26 -16.19 -11.81
C CYS A 565 27.53 -15.69 -13.06
N VAL A 566 26.19 -15.60 -13.00
CA VAL A 566 25.39 -15.06 -14.12
C VAL A 566 25.79 -13.61 -14.42
N TYR A 567 25.98 -12.78 -13.39
CA TYR A 567 26.44 -11.40 -13.56
C TYR A 567 27.78 -11.30 -14.28
N LEU A 568 28.77 -12.09 -13.86
CA LEU A 568 30.11 -12.10 -14.46
C LEU A 568 30.09 -12.58 -15.91
N ILE A 569 29.30 -13.61 -16.23
CA ILE A 569 29.12 -14.11 -17.60
C ILE A 569 28.53 -13.01 -18.50
N GLN A 570 27.46 -12.35 -18.05
CA GLN A 570 26.83 -11.27 -18.81
C GLN A 570 27.73 -10.04 -18.94
N ARG A 571 28.48 -9.70 -17.89
CA ARG A 571 29.46 -8.60 -17.94
C ARG A 571 30.56 -8.86 -18.96
N ARG A 572 31.10 -10.08 -19.02
CA ARG A 572 32.11 -10.47 -20.01
C ARG A 572 31.55 -10.45 -21.44
N ARG A 573 30.29 -10.89 -21.64
CA ARG A 573 29.63 -10.83 -22.95
C ARG A 573 29.49 -9.39 -23.45
N LYS A 574 29.02 -8.49 -22.59
CA LYS A 574 28.85 -7.07 -22.94
C LYS A 574 30.18 -6.35 -23.21
N GLY A 575 31.23 -6.68 -22.46
CA GLY A 575 32.57 -6.12 -22.68
C GLY A 575 33.13 -6.45 -24.07
N LYS A 576 32.99 -7.70 -24.52
CA LYS A 576 33.44 -8.14 -25.86
C LYS A 576 32.72 -7.45 -27.02
N VAL A 577 31.44 -7.12 -26.85
CA VAL A 577 30.66 -6.39 -27.87
C VAL A 577 31.18 -4.96 -28.03
N ILE A 578 31.45 -4.28 -26.90
CA ILE A 578 31.96 -2.90 -26.90
C ILE A 578 33.38 -2.84 -27.49
N GLU A 579 34.27 -3.78 -27.14
CA GLU A 579 35.62 -3.88 -27.72
C GLU A 579 35.58 -4.15 -29.23
N GLY A 580 34.63 -4.97 -29.72
CA GLY A 580 34.45 -5.19 -31.16
C GLY A 580 33.93 -3.97 -31.91
N GLU A 581 33.01 -3.21 -31.32
CA GLU A 581 32.49 -1.96 -31.90
C GLU A 581 33.57 -0.86 -31.92
N SER A 582 34.44 -0.78 -30.92
CA SER A 582 35.55 0.18 -30.92
C SER A 582 36.62 -0.14 -31.96
N LEU A 583 36.94 -1.42 -32.16
CA LEU A 583 37.92 -1.85 -33.18
C LEU A 583 37.40 -1.58 -34.60
N LEU A 584 36.10 -1.82 -34.86
CA LEU A 584 35.48 -1.49 -36.15
C LEU A 584 35.40 0.02 -36.39
N ALA A 585 35.24 0.83 -35.34
CA ALA A 585 35.26 2.29 -35.44
C ALA A 585 36.68 2.84 -35.68
N GLU A 586 37.73 2.16 -35.17
CA GLU A 586 39.13 2.49 -35.46
C GLU A 586 39.58 2.03 -36.87
N GLU A 587 39.00 0.96 -37.43
CA GLU A 587 39.29 0.51 -38.80
C GLU A 587 38.55 1.30 -39.90
N THR A 588 37.52 2.09 -39.53
CA THR A 588 36.69 2.86 -40.49
C THR A 588 36.85 4.37 -40.40
N GLY A 589 37.67 4.87 -39.47
CA GLY A 589 38.10 6.28 -39.38
C GLY A 589 39.51 6.46 -39.91
#